data_AF-A0A1F9T902-F1
#
_entry.id   AF-A0A1F9T902-F1
#
_cell.length_a   1.000
_cell.length_b   1.000
_cell.length_c   1.000
_cell.angle_alpha   90.00
_cell.angle_beta   90.00
_cell.angle_gamma   90.00
#
_symmetry.space_group_name_H-M   'P 1'
#
loop_
_entity.id
_entity.type
_entity.pdbx_description
1 polymer ?
#
loop_
_entity_poly.entity_id
_entity_poly.type
_entity_poly.pdbx_seq_one_letter_code
_entity_poly.pdbx_strand_id
1 'polypeptide(L)'
;MHILNYYFTPFAVILIVFAIFFSEPERSVTYACFAILGAAFAANYWLGKNTYRFLRWSRHIRAVTVWLNLGVSAALFYLLSPYWAPMWLLFLTAPAASAMYMKKWYVFLTAAGASAIMVSIYFYKAVVFITADAPGLTLAAALAQAASNTQLLGMALTQAVFIVFFSMFTAAMAEMIVKVRDSMR
;
A
#
# COMPACT_ATOMS: atom_id res chain seq x y z
N MET A 1 10.96 -1.69 -15.42
CA MET A 1 9.99 -2.70 -14.93
C MET A 1 10.58 -3.64 -13.90
N HIS A 2 11.87 -4.02 -14.01
CA HIS A 2 12.53 -4.86 -13.00
C HIS A 2 12.58 -4.22 -11.60
N ILE A 3 12.81 -2.91 -11.52
CA ILE A 3 13.00 -2.18 -10.25
C ILE A 3 11.81 -2.27 -9.29
N LEU A 4 10.56 -2.28 -9.79
CA LEU A 4 9.39 -2.28 -8.93
C LEU A 4 9.25 -3.60 -8.18
N ASN A 5 9.39 -4.73 -8.88
CA ASN A 5 9.45 -6.05 -8.25
C ASN A 5 10.70 -6.23 -7.39
N TYR A 6 11.82 -5.62 -7.80
CA TYR A 6 13.09 -5.73 -7.09
C TYR A 6 13.08 -5.03 -5.72
N TYR A 7 12.20 -4.05 -5.50
CA TYR A 7 12.10 -3.35 -4.21
C TYR A 7 10.80 -3.64 -3.46
N PHE A 8 9.66 -3.77 -4.14
CA PHE A 8 8.37 -4.03 -3.51
C PHE A 8 8.31 -5.39 -2.81
N THR A 9 8.66 -6.45 -3.54
CA THR A 9 8.59 -7.82 -3.02
C THR A 9 9.52 -8.05 -1.84
N PRO A 10 10.82 -7.68 -1.88
CA PRO A 10 11.67 -7.86 -0.70
C PRO A 10 11.25 -6.97 0.46
N PHE A 11 10.76 -5.75 0.21
CA PHE A 11 10.23 -4.90 1.28
C PHE A 11 9.04 -5.56 1.98
N ALA A 12 8.06 -6.04 1.22
CA ALA A 12 6.88 -6.72 1.78
C ALA A 12 7.26 -8.02 2.51
N VAL A 13 8.20 -8.81 1.96
CA VAL A 13 8.73 -10.01 2.63
C VAL A 13 9.40 -9.65 3.95
N ILE A 14 10.23 -8.61 3.99
CA ILE A 14 10.88 -8.15 5.22
C ILE A 14 9.84 -7.76 6.26
N LEU A 15 8.81 -7.00 5.89
CA LEU A 15 7.74 -6.63 6.82
C LEU A 15 6.98 -7.85 7.35
N ILE A 16 6.70 -8.85 6.50
CA ILE A 16 6.06 -10.10 6.93
C ILE A 16 6.97 -10.88 7.88
N VAL A 17 8.26 -11.01 7.58
CA VAL A 17 9.22 -11.68 8.46
C VAL A 17 9.27 -11.00 9.82
N PHE A 18 9.30 -9.66 9.85
CA PHE A 18 9.22 -8.92 11.10
C PHE A 18 7.90 -9.14 11.85
N ALA A 19 6.76 -9.17 11.15
CA ALA A 19 5.49 -9.50 11.78
C ALA A 19 5.45 -10.93 12.34
N ILE A 20 6.07 -11.89 11.65
CA ILE A 20 6.19 -13.27 12.13
C ILE A 20 7.06 -13.32 13.39
N PHE A 21 8.20 -12.63 13.36
CA PHE A 21 9.16 -12.64 14.45
C PHE A 21 8.64 -11.96 15.72
N PHE A 22 7.93 -10.82 15.59
CA PHE A 22 7.48 -10.06 16.75
C PHE A 22 6.11 -10.45 17.28
N SER A 23 5.24 -11.00 16.41
CA SER A 23 3.81 -11.07 16.72
C SER A 23 3.21 -12.46 16.52
N GLU A 24 4.02 -13.45 16.15
CA GLU A 24 3.65 -14.86 15.98
C GLU A 24 2.22 -15.07 15.42
N PRO A 25 1.94 -14.59 14.19
CA PRO A 25 0.61 -14.64 13.61
C PRO A 25 0.16 -16.08 13.40
N GLU A 26 -1.17 -16.28 13.32
CA GLU A 26 -1.76 -17.58 13.04
C GLU A 26 -1.20 -18.19 11.75
N ARG A 27 -0.95 -19.50 11.76
CA ARG A 27 -0.36 -20.23 10.61
C ARG A 27 -1.17 -20.01 9.33
N SER A 28 -2.50 -19.96 9.43
CA SER A 28 -3.42 -19.68 8.31
C SER A 28 -3.15 -18.32 7.66
N VAL A 29 -2.99 -17.27 8.48
CA VAL A 29 -2.72 -15.90 8.04
C VAL A 29 -1.34 -15.80 7.41
N THR A 30 -0.33 -16.45 8.00
CA THR A 30 1.02 -16.49 7.43
C THR A 30 1.03 -17.11 6.03
N TYR A 31 0.41 -18.28 5.85
CA TYR A 31 0.34 -18.94 4.55
C TYR A 31 -0.47 -18.12 3.53
N ALA A 32 -1.58 -17.50 3.95
CA ALA A 32 -2.35 -16.61 3.10
C ALA A 32 -1.51 -15.42 2.61
N CYS A 33 -0.70 -14.81 3.48
CA CYS A 33 0.18 -13.69 3.11
C CYS A 33 1.27 -14.10 2.13
N PHE A 34 1.93 -15.25 2.33
CA PHE A 34 2.90 -15.77 1.37
C PHE A 34 2.26 -16.17 0.05
N ALA A 35 1.04 -16.73 0.06
CA ALA A 35 0.30 -17.05 -1.16
C ALA A 35 -0.06 -15.78 -1.94
N ILE A 36 -0.55 -14.74 -1.27
CA ILE A 36 -0.83 -13.44 -1.88
C ILE A 36 0.44 -12.82 -2.47
N LEU A 37 1.57 -12.87 -1.76
CA LEU A 37 2.85 -12.39 -2.28
C LEU A 37 3.33 -13.19 -3.49
N GLY A 38 3.22 -14.51 -3.45
CA GLY A 38 3.58 -15.38 -4.57
C GLY A 38 2.72 -15.08 -5.80
N ALA A 39 1.40 -14.93 -5.62
CA ALA A 39 0.48 -14.56 -6.68
C ALA A 39 0.79 -13.15 -7.23
N ALA A 40 1.09 -12.19 -6.36
CA ALA A 40 1.49 -10.85 -6.77
C ALA A 40 2.80 -10.87 -7.57
N PHE A 41 3.79 -11.63 -7.12
CA PHE A 41 5.06 -11.79 -7.83
C PHE A 41 4.84 -12.41 -9.22
N ALA A 42 4.06 -13.48 -9.31
CA ALA A 42 3.72 -14.13 -10.57
C ALA A 42 2.97 -13.20 -11.53
N ALA A 43 1.97 -12.46 -11.02
CA ALA A 43 1.21 -11.49 -11.81
C ALA A 43 2.11 -10.36 -12.33
N ASN A 44 2.94 -9.79 -11.47
CA ASN A 44 3.89 -8.75 -11.88
C ASN A 44 4.95 -9.28 -12.86
N TYR A 45 5.43 -10.51 -12.68
CA TYR A 45 6.37 -11.17 -13.60
C TYR A 45 5.73 -11.38 -14.98
N TRP A 46 4.49 -11.87 -15.02
CA TRP A 46 3.75 -12.08 -16.26
C TRP A 46 3.51 -10.77 -17.01
N LEU A 47 3.06 -9.72 -16.31
CA LEU A 47 2.90 -8.38 -16.89
C LEU A 47 4.22 -7.83 -17.43
N GLY A 48 5.32 -8.02 -16.69
CA GLY A 48 6.66 -7.63 -17.11
C GLY A 48 7.10 -8.33 -18.39
N LYS A 49 6.94 -9.65 -18.47
CA LYS A 49 7.28 -10.45 -19.66
C LYS A 49 6.46 -10.05 -20.89
N ASN A 50 5.16 -9.77 -20.71
CA ASN A 50 4.28 -9.40 -21.81
C ASN A 50 4.35 -7.92 -22.21
N THR A 51 5.10 -7.08 -21.49
CA THR A 51 5.18 -5.65 -21.80
C THR A 51 5.78 -5.37 -23.18
N TYR A 52 6.76 -6.17 -23.60
CA TYR A 52 7.36 -6.03 -24.93
C TYR A 52 6.38 -6.38 -26.06
N ARG A 53 5.43 -7.29 -25.81
CA ARG A 53 4.38 -7.65 -26.78
C ARG A 53 3.34 -6.53 -26.96
N PHE A 54 3.17 -5.69 -25.93
CA PHE A 54 2.19 -4.61 -25.91
C PHE A 54 2.86 -3.23 -25.84
N LEU A 55 3.77 -2.95 -26.78
CA LEU A 55 4.55 -1.70 -26.81
C LEU A 55 3.66 -0.44 -26.79
N ARG A 56 2.52 -0.44 -27.52
CA ARG A 56 1.55 0.66 -27.52
C ARG A 56 0.87 0.88 -26.17
N TRP A 57 0.82 -0.13 -25.31
CA TRP A 57 0.13 -0.09 -24.02
C TRP A 57 1.07 -0.01 -22.82
N SER A 58 2.37 0.20 -23.05
CA SER A 58 3.37 0.16 -21.97
C SER A 58 3.09 1.16 -20.84
N ARG A 59 2.46 2.31 -21.13
CA ARG A 59 2.09 3.31 -20.11
C ARG A 59 0.96 2.81 -19.21
N HIS A 60 -0.06 2.18 -19.80
CA HIS A 60 -1.19 1.62 -19.06
C HIS A 60 -0.78 0.40 -18.25
N ILE A 61 0.09 -0.46 -18.79
CA ILE A 61 0.60 -1.62 -18.04
C ILE A 61 1.32 -1.17 -16.77
N ARG A 62 2.15 -0.10 -16.83
CA ARG A 62 2.81 0.46 -15.63
C ARG A 62 1.80 0.95 -14.60
N ALA A 63 0.72 1.58 -15.04
CA ALA A 63 -0.35 2.01 -14.13
C ALA A 63 -1.05 0.81 -13.49
N VAL A 64 -1.43 -0.18 -14.28
CA VAL A 64 -2.03 -1.43 -13.78
C VAL A 64 -1.11 -2.10 -12.75
N THR A 65 0.19 -2.17 -13.00
CA THR A 65 1.17 -2.71 -12.04
C THR A 65 1.16 -1.95 -10.71
N VAL A 66 1.14 -0.62 -10.73
CA VAL A 66 1.07 0.19 -9.50
C VAL A 66 -0.23 -0.09 -8.73
N TRP A 67 -1.37 -0.10 -9.40
CA TRP A 67 -2.67 -0.36 -8.77
C TRP A 67 -2.79 -1.80 -8.26
N LEU A 68 -2.23 -2.79 -8.97
CA LEU A 68 -2.17 -4.17 -8.52
C LEU A 68 -1.37 -4.28 -7.22
N ASN A 69 -0.19 -3.66 -7.16
CA ASN A 69 0.63 -3.67 -5.95
C ASN A 69 -0.04 -2.91 -4.80
N LEU A 70 -0.77 -1.83 -5.09
CA LEU A 70 -1.59 -1.15 -4.08
C LEU A 70 -2.69 -2.08 -3.53
N GLY A 71 -3.37 -2.86 -4.39
CA GLY A 71 -4.35 -3.86 -3.96
C GLY A 71 -3.74 -4.96 -3.12
N VAL A 72 -2.53 -5.42 -3.46
CA VAL A 72 -1.77 -6.40 -2.66
C VAL A 72 -1.39 -5.81 -1.31
N SER A 73 -0.88 -4.57 -1.26
CA SER A 73 -0.61 -3.87 0.00
C SER A 73 -1.86 -3.76 0.87
N ALA A 74 -3.01 -3.45 0.27
CA ALA A 74 -4.29 -3.37 0.98
C ALA A 74 -4.70 -4.73 1.56
N ALA A 75 -4.58 -5.82 0.79
CA ALA A 75 -4.90 -7.17 1.25
C ALA A 75 -3.97 -7.62 2.38
N LEU A 76 -2.66 -7.43 2.23
CA LEU A 76 -1.66 -7.76 3.26
C LEU A 76 -1.88 -6.92 4.51
N PHE A 77 -2.14 -5.63 4.37
CA PHE A 77 -2.42 -4.76 5.50
C PHE A 77 -3.70 -5.16 6.23
N TYR A 78 -4.76 -5.54 5.52
CA TYR A 78 -5.99 -6.01 6.12
C TYR A 78 -5.75 -7.22 7.04
N LEU A 79 -4.96 -8.19 6.55
CA LEU A 79 -4.62 -9.41 7.29
C LEU A 79 -3.64 -9.16 8.43
N LEU A 80 -2.60 -8.36 8.19
CA LEU A 80 -1.44 -8.26 9.10
C LEU A 80 -1.48 -7.06 10.05
N SER A 81 -2.36 -6.08 9.82
CA SER A 81 -2.51 -4.91 10.69
C SER A 81 -2.72 -5.21 12.19
N PRO A 82 -3.39 -6.30 12.62
CA PRO A 82 -3.50 -6.61 14.06
C PRO A 82 -2.18 -7.08 14.66
N TYR A 83 -1.33 -7.70 13.85
CA TYR A 83 -0.13 -8.35 14.32
C TYR A 83 1.01 -7.36 14.42
N TRP A 84 1.21 -6.50 13.41
CA TRP A 84 2.37 -5.61 13.40
C TRP A 84 2.03 -4.17 13.01
N ALA A 85 2.24 -3.24 13.94
CA ALA A 85 1.84 -1.84 13.82
C ALA A 85 2.44 -1.11 12.59
N PRO A 86 3.71 -1.31 12.19
CA PRO A 86 4.30 -0.65 11.02
C PRO A 86 3.82 -1.15 9.65
N MET A 87 2.83 -2.05 9.57
CA MET A 87 2.34 -2.60 8.29
C MET A 87 1.80 -1.55 7.32
N TRP A 88 1.37 -0.38 7.82
CA TRP A 88 0.90 0.72 6.97
C TRP A 88 1.99 1.23 6.00
N LEU A 89 3.27 0.97 6.27
CA LEU A 89 4.38 1.32 5.38
C LEU A 89 4.29 0.62 4.01
N LEU A 90 3.54 -0.49 3.90
CA LEU A 90 3.24 -1.13 2.61
C LEU A 90 2.57 -0.16 1.62
N PHE A 91 1.80 0.82 2.11
CA PHE A 91 1.15 1.82 1.28
C PHE A 91 2.09 2.88 0.71
N LEU A 92 3.35 2.96 1.17
CA LEU A 92 4.34 3.89 0.60
C LEU A 92 4.91 3.39 -0.73
N THR A 93 4.93 2.08 -0.91
CA THR A 93 5.66 1.45 -2.01
C THR A 93 5.04 1.73 -3.38
N ALA A 94 3.71 1.62 -3.51
CA ALA A 94 3.02 1.86 -4.78
C ALA A 94 3.07 3.34 -5.22
N PRO A 95 2.84 4.33 -4.33
CA PRO A 95 3.08 5.74 -4.64
C PRO A 95 4.55 6.05 -4.95
N ALA A 96 5.52 5.53 -4.18
CA ALA A 96 6.95 5.72 -4.46
C ALA A 96 7.35 5.14 -5.83
N ALA A 97 6.83 3.96 -6.16
CA ALA A 97 6.95 3.37 -7.49
C ALA A 97 6.35 4.26 -8.59
N SER A 98 5.17 4.83 -8.35
CA SER A 98 4.50 5.72 -9.30
C SER A 98 5.35 6.97 -9.59
N ALA A 99 6.08 7.48 -8.59
CA ALA A 99 6.99 8.61 -8.74
C ALA A 99 8.13 8.39 -9.75
N MET A 100 8.52 7.13 -9.98
CA MET A 100 9.58 6.80 -10.93
C MET A 100 9.09 6.74 -12.39
N TYR A 101 7.79 6.54 -12.61
CA TYR A 101 7.26 6.18 -13.93
C TYR A 101 6.10 7.06 -14.41
N MET A 102 5.52 7.88 -13.54
CA MET A 102 4.34 8.69 -13.82
C MET A 102 4.59 10.17 -13.55
N LYS A 103 3.70 11.02 -14.09
CA LYS A 103 3.70 12.45 -13.78
C LYS A 103 3.27 12.69 -12.34
N LYS A 104 3.77 13.78 -11.73
CA LYS A 104 3.47 14.21 -10.36
C LYS A 104 1.99 14.15 -9.96
N TRP A 105 1.08 14.54 -10.86
CA TRP A 105 -0.36 14.47 -10.60
C TRP A 105 -0.87 13.03 -10.37
N TYR A 106 -0.38 12.06 -11.14
CA TYR A 106 -0.74 10.66 -10.94
C TYR A 106 -0.12 10.06 -9.66
N VAL A 107 1.06 10.55 -9.27
CA VAL A 107 1.68 10.19 -7.98
C VAL A 107 0.79 10.66 -6.84
N PHE A 108 0.34 11.91 -6.89
CA PHE A 108 -0.60 12.45 -5.91
C PHE A 108 -1.88 11.62 -5.83
N LEU A 109 -2.50 11.30 -6.97
CA LEU A 109 -3.71 10.47 -7.00
C LEU A 109 -3.47 9.06 -6.42
N THR A 110 -2.33 8.44 -6.73
CA THR A 110 -1.97 7.12 -6.19
C THR A 110 -1.76 7.19 -4.67
N ALA A 111 -1.09 8.24 -4.18
CA ALA A 111 -0.86 8.44 -2.76
C ALA A 111 -2.17 8.74 -2.02
N ALA A 112 -3.03 9.61 -2.57
CA ALA A 112 -4.34 9.89 -2.02
C ALA A 112 -5.21 8.63 -1.99
N GLY A 113 -5.20 7.82 -3.05
CA GLY A 113 -5.89 6.54 -3.09
C GLY A 113 -5.34 5.55 -2.04
N ALA A 114 -4.03 5.47 -1.88
CA ALA A 114 -3.39 4.62 -0.88
C ALA A 114 -3.76 5.03 0.54
N SER A 115 -3.68 6.33 0.85
CA SER A 115 -4.10 6.89 2.13
C SER A 115 -5.58 6.65 2.41
N ALA A 116 -6.44 6.86 1.41
CA ALA A 116 -7.88 6.62 1.53
C ALA A 116 -8.17 5.14 1.84
N ILE A 117 -7.57 4.22 1.08
CA ILE A 117 -7.74 2.76 1.30
C ILE A 117 -7.28 2.37 2.71
N MET A 118 -6.12 2.86 3.15
CA MET A 118 -5.60 2.57 4.48
C MET A 118 -6.55 3.07 5.58
N VAL A 119 -7.04 4.31 5.49
CA VAL A 119 -8.01 4.87 6.44
C VAL A 119 -9.32 4.08 6.41
N SER A 120 -9.81 3.72 5.22
CA SER A 120 -11.02 2.90 5.08
C SER A 120 -10.86 1.53 5.76
N ILE A 121 -9.70 0.89 5.65
CA ILE A 121 -9.43 -0.38 6.32
C ILE A 121 -9.40 -0.18 7.85
N TYR A 122 -8.76 0.87 8.35
CA TYR A 122 -8.78 1.16 9.79
C TYR A 122 -10.21 1.35 10.33
N PHE A 123 -11.03 2.14 9.63
CA PHE A 123 -12.43 2.35 9.99
C PHE A 123 -13.25 1.07 9.92
N TYR A 124 -13.09 0.29 8.85
CA TYR A 124 -13.79 -0.98 8.70
C TYR A 124 -13.47 -1.92 9.86
N LYS A 125 -12.19 -2.07 10.21
CA LYS A 125 -11.78 -2.93 11.32
C LYS A 125 -12.33 -2.42 12.65
N ALA A 126 -12.29 -1.11 12.90
CA ALA A 126 -12.86 -0.52 14.10
C ALA A 126 -14.36 -0.84 14.24
N VAL A 127 -15.13 -0.69 13.15
CA VAL A 127 -16.55 -1.04 13.14
C VAL A 127 -16.75 -2.53 13.41
N VAL A 128 -15.99 -3.42 12.75
CA VAL A 128 -16.08 -4.87 12.97
C VAL A 128 -15.82 -5.23 14.43
N PHE A 129 -14.78 -4.67 15.05
CA PHE A 129 -14.49 -4.89 16.47
C PHE A 129 -15.62 -4.41 17.38
N ILE A 130 -16.14 -3.20 17.16
CA ILE A 130 -17.25 -2.64 17.96
C ILE A 130 -18.52 -3.50 17.83
N THR A 131 -18.86 -3.94 16.62
CA THR A 131 -20.04 -4.79 16.39
C THR A 131 -19.88 -6.21 16.95
N ALA A 132 -18.64 -6.71 17.07
CA ALA A 132 -18.36 -7.99 17.68
C ALA A 132 -18.57 -7.96 19.21
N ASP A 133 -18.18 -6.86 19.86
CA ASP A 133 -18.39 -6.67 21.30
C ASP A 133 -19.85 -6.33 21.65
N ALA A 134 -20.58 -5.67 20.74
CA ALA A 134 -21.97 -5.26 20.93
C ALA A 134 -22.86 -5.67 19.73
N PRO A 135 -23.33 -6.93 19.67
CA PRO A 135 -24.05 -7.46 18.50
C PRO A 135 -25.42 -6.83 18.21
N GLY A 136 -25.99 -6.07 19.16
CA GLY A 136 -27.25 -5.33 18.98
C GLY A 136 -27.09 -3.90 18.47
N LEU A 137 -25.86 -3.44 18.22
CA LEU A 137 -25.56 -2.06 17.87
C LEU A 137 -25.74 -1.84 16.36
N THR A 138 -26.41 -0.76 15.97
CA THR A 138 -26.62 -0.45 14.56
C THR A 138 -25.31 -0.03 13.88
N LEU A 139 -25.17 -0.29 12.57
CA LEU A 139 -23.98 0.11 11.79
C LEU A 139 -23.69 1.62 11.91
N ALA A 140 -24.73 2.45 11.96
CA ALA A 140 -24.59 3.90 12.10
C ALA A 140 -24.00 4.28 13.47
N ALA A 141 -24.43 3.62 14.55
CA ALA A 141 -23.89 3.86 15.88
C ALA A 141 -22.44 3.34 16.01
N ALA A 142 -22.12 2.21 15.38
CA ALA A 142 -20.75 1.69 15.36
C ALA A 142 -19.80 2.61 14.58
N LEU A 143 -20.26 3.18 13.46
CA LEU A 143 -19.50 4.20 12.72
C LEU A 143 -19.32 5.49 13.52
N ALA A 144 -20.36 5.97 14.18
CA ALA A 144 -20.28 7.16 15.03
C ALA A 144 -19.28 6.96 16.18
N GLN A 145 -19.30 5.78 16.80
CA GLN A 145 -18.36 5.42 17.86
C GLN A 145 -16.92 5.30 17.34
N ALA A 146 -16.72 4.64 16.19
CA ALA A 146 -15.39 4.57 15.55
C ALA A 146 -14.87 5.97 15.19
N ALA A 147 -15.73 6.86 14.68
CA ALA A 147 -15.38 8.25 14.37
C ALA A 147 -15.11 9.10 15.63
N SER A 148 -15.68 8.74 16.78
CA SER A 148 -15.41 9.44 18.04
C SER A 148 -14.06 9.05 18.68
N ASN A 149 -13.42 7.97 18.20
CA ASN A 149 -12.14 7.52 18.73
C ASN A 149 -10.98 8.41 18.23
N THR A 150 -10.59 9.36 19.07
CA THR A 150 -9.52 10.33 18.78
C THR A 150 -8.16 9.68 18.57
N GLN A 151 -7.86 8.56 19.23
CA GLN A 151 -6.59 7.85 19.08
C GLN A 151 -6.50 7.17 17.70
N LEU A 152 -7.58 6.49 17.28
CA LEU A 152 -7.65 5.87 15.95
C LEU A 152 -7.54 6.92 14.85
N LEU A 153 -8.27 8.03 15.00
CA LEU A 153 -8.20 9.14 14.06
C LEU A 153 -6.80 9.76 14.00
N GLY A 154 -6.18 10.03 15.16
CA GLY A 154 -4.85 10.61 15.22
C GLY A 154 -3.81 9.73 14.52
N MET A 155 -3.84 8.42 14.78
CA MET A 155 -2.94 7.46 14.13
C MET A 155 -3.20 7.35 12.62
N ALA A 156 -4.46 7.15 12.21
CA ALA A 156 -4.79 6.96 10.80
C ALA A 156 -4.53 8.22 9.96
N LEU A 157 -4.84 9.41 10.50
CA LEU A 157 -4.62 10.69 9.81
C LEU A 157 -3.14 11.03 9.69
N THR A 158 -2.35 10.84 10.76
CA THR A 158 -0.90 11.11 10.69
C THR A 158 -0.22 10.23 9.65
N GLN A 159 -0.55 8.93 9.61
CA GLN A 159 -0.05 8.00 8.59
C GLN A 159 -0.54 8.37 7.19
N ALA A 160 -1.83 8.72 7.03
CA ALA A 160 -2.40 9.11 5.75
C ALA A 160 -1.74 10.36 5.17
N VAL A 161 -1.51 11.38 6.00
CA VAL A 161 -0.79 12.61 5.63
C VAL A 161 0.67 12.27 5.29
N PHE A 162 1.31 11.41 6.08
CA PHE A 162 2.68 10.98 5.83
C PHE A 162 2.82 10.31 4.46
N ILE A 163 1.91 9.39 4.10
CA ILE A 163 1.93 8.71 2.79
C ILE A 163 1.87 9.74 1.66
N VAL A 164 0.97 10.71 1.73
CA VAL A 164 0.85 11.76 0.69
C VAL A 164 2.12 12.61 0.64
N PHE A 165 2.58 13.11 1.79
CA PHE A 165 3.76 13.97 1.87
C PHE A 165 5.02 13.27 1.34
N PHE A 166 5.30 12.06 1.84
CA PHE A 166 6.46 11.26 1.44
C PHE A 166 6.47 10.96 -0.06
N SER A 167 5.31 10.63 -0.62
CA SER A 167 5.17 10.32 -2.05
C SER A 167 5.45 11.55 -2.91
N MET A 168 4.92 12.70 -2.51
CA MET A 168 5.15 13.98 -3.21
C MET A 168 6.59 14.46 -3.08
N PHE A 169 7.21 14.25 -1.92
CA PHE A 169 8.63 14.49 -1.71
C PHE A 169 9.48 13.61 -2.65
N THR A 170 9.17 12.31 -2.72
CA THR A 170 9.88 11.36 -3.60
C THR A 170 9.73 11.74 -5.08
N ALA A 171 8.53 12.17 -5.50
CA ALA A 171 8.31 12.69 -6.86
C ALA A 171 9.15 13.94 -7.14
N ALA A 172 9.22 14.90 -6.21
CA ALA A 172 10.03 16.10 -6.36
C ALA A 172 11.53 15.77 -6.47
N MET A 173 12.01 14.83 -5.65
CA MET A 173 13.40 14.34 -5.72
C MET A 173 13.70 13.67 -7.06
N ALA A 174 12.80 12.82 -7.56
CA ALA A 174 12.95 12.18 -8.86
C ALA A 174 13.05 13.21 -10.01
N GLU A 175 12.21 14.25 -9.99
CA GLU A 175 12.28 15.35 -10.96
C GLU A 175 13.59 16.13 -10.85
N MET A 176 14.06 16.40 -9.62
CA MET A 176 15.29 17.16 -9.39
C MET A 176 16.53 16.41 -9.91
N ILE A 177 16.61 15.10 -9.68
CA ILE A 177 17.70 14.24 -10.17
C ILE A 177 17.77 14.29 -11.70
N VAL A 178 16.63 14.24 -12.38
CA VAL A 178 16.58 14.34 -13.84
C VAL A 178 17.09 15.70 -14.31
N LYS A 179 16.65 16.79 -13.68
CA LYS A 179 17.11 18.15 -14.01
C LYS A 179 18.61 18.33 -13.80
N VAL A 180 19.15 17.85 -12.69
CA VAL A 180 20.59 17.92 -12.40
C VAL A 180 21.37 17.13 -13.44
N ARG A 181 20.95 15.91 -13.76
CA ARG A 181 21.57 15.11 -14.82
C ARG A 181 21.58 15.84 -16.16
N ASP A 182 20.46 16.47 -16.52
CA ASP A 182 20.32 17.17 -17.79
C ASP A 182 21.12 18.47 -17.83
N SER A 183 21.38 19.12 -16.67
CA SER A 183 22.27 20.30 -16.58
C SER A 183 23.76 19.99 -16.67
N MET A 184 24.17 18.73 -16.49
CA MET A 184 25.57 18.30 -16.63
C MET A 184 25.90 17.79 -18.04
N ARG A 185 24.96 17.88 -18.99
CA ARG A 185 25.14 17.55 -20.40
C ARG A 185 25.16 18.82 -21.23
#